data_AF-A0A849QM94-F1
#
_entry.id   AF-A0A849QM94-F1
#
_cell.length_a   1.000
_cell.length_b   1.000
_cell.length_c   1.000
_cell.angle_alpha   90.00
_cell.angle_beta   90.00
_cell.angle_gamma   90.00
#
_symmetry.space_group_name_H-M   'P 1'
#
loop_
_entity.id
_entity.type
_entity.pdbx_description
1 polymer ?
#
loop_
_entity_poly.entity_id
_entity_poly.type
_entity_poly.pdbx_seq_one_letter_code
_entity_poly.pdbx_strand_id
1 'polypeptide(L)'
;MNLGGKRMNLMERITGMITRPKETIEDISENPYIEEAVLIVGITAVFYAISAYLMQSKIIYDYGDIDVSGLETFKLITTVTPIIMALIGVFVMWVIAAGIVHLISVALGGEGKFIQMLVVYGYAYIPIIISTVVGIILMNFVDPITITISST
;
A
#
# COMPACT_ATOMS: atom_id res chain seq x y z
N MET A 1 -4.56 -26.46 24.51
CA MET A 1 -3.16 -26.42 24.99
C MET A 1 -2.93 -24.99 25.46
N ASN A 2 -2.76 -24.80 26.77
CA ASN A 2 -2.61 -23.48 27.38
C ASN A 2 -1.17 -23.01 27.14
N LEU A 3 -0.97 -22.19 26.10
CA LEU A 3 0.25 -21.40 26.00
C LEU A 3 -0.04 -20.11 26.74
N GLY A 4 0.34 -20.06 28.02
CA GLY A 4 0.55 -18.81 28.77
C GLY A 4 1.73 -18.02 28.18
N GLY A 5 1.75 -17.87 26.86
CA GLY A 5 2.72 -17.11 26.11
C GLY A 5 2.41 -15.63 26.30
N LYS A 6 3.42 -14.89 26.72
CA LYS A 6 3.39 -13.43 26.78
C LYS A 6 2.84 -12.89 25.45
N ARG A 7 1.70 -12.19 25.51
CA ARG A 7 1.09 -11.49 24.37
C ARG A 7 2.14 -10.66 23.66
N MET A 8 2.19 -10.76 22.33
CA MET A 8 3.15 -10.00 21.53
C MET A 8 2.74 -8.53 21.49
N ASN A 9 3.71 -7.64 21.69
CA ASN A 9 3.53 -6.22 21.38
C ASN A 9 3.68 -5.95 19.88
N LEU A 10 3.35 -4.72 19.44
CA LEU A 10 3.44 -4.31 18.03
C LEU A 10 4.80 -4.62 17.37
N MET A 11 5.92 -4.37 18.06
CA MET A 11 7.25 -4.60 17.49
C MET A 11 7.58 -6.10 17.39
N GLU A 12 7.18 -6.87 18.40
CA GLU A 12 7.28 -8.33 18.39
C GLU A 12 6.44 -8.90 17.23
N ARG A 13 5.23 -8.36 16.97
CA ARG A 13 4.38 -8.75 15.83
C ARG A 13 4.99 -8.36 14.49
N ILE A 14 5.50 -7.14 14.35
CA ILE A 14 6.13 -6.69 13.10
C ILE A 14 7.31 -7.60 12.73
N THR A 15 8.19 -7.87 13.70
CA THR A 15 9.35 -8.76 13.49
C THR A 15 8.91 -10.21 13.33
N GLY A 16 7.89 -10.62 14.08
CA GLY A 16 7.29 -11.94 14.06
C GLY A 16 6.68 -12.31 12.72
N MET A 17 6.02 -11.38 12.02
CA MET A 17 5.46 -11.65 10.69
C MET A 17 6.50 -12.11 9.67
N ILE A 18 7.75 -11.70 9.82
CA ILE A 18 8.85 -12.10 8.93
C ILE A 18 9.53 -13.38 9.45
N THR A 19 9.73 -13.48 10.76
CA THR A 19 10.56 -14.54 11.36
C THR A 19 9.78 -15.78 11.81
N ARG A 20 8.53 -15.60 12.22
CA ARG A 20 7.63 -16.57 12.87
C ARG A 20 6.16 -16.25 12.52
N PRO A 21 5.80 -16.31 11.22
CA PRO A 21 4.51 -15.80 10.74
C PRO A 21 3.32 -16.55 11.33
N LYS A 22 3.44 -17.86 11.56
CA LYS A 22 2.35 -18.68 12.09
C LYS A 22 1.96 -18.23 13.49
N GLU A 23 2.91 -18.20 14.42
CA GLU A 23 2.70 -17.78 15.81
C GLU A 23 2.19 -16.35 15.89
N THR A 24 2.67 -15.49 15.00
CA THR A 24 2.27 -14.08 14.95
C THR A 24 0.84 -13.92 14.44
N ILE A 25 0.45 -14.66 13.40
CA ILE A 25 -0.93 -14.65 12.88
C ILE A 25 -1.91 -15.19 13.94
N GLU A 26 -1.52 -16.22 14.69
CA GLU A 26 -2.31 -16.74 15.82
C GLU A 26 -2.51 -15.64 16.89
N ASP A 27 -1.45 -14.98 17.35
CA ASP A 27 -1.53 -13.89 18.35
C ASP A 27 -2.36 -12.69 17.85
N ILE A 28 -2.22 -12.30 16.58
CA ILE A 28 -3.03 -11.24 15.96
C ILE A 28 -4.50 -11.65 15.86
N SER A 29 -4.79 -12.90 15.51
CA SER A 29 -6.16 -13.39 15.34
C SER A 29 -6.90 -13.43 16.68
N GLU A 30 -6.21 -13.79 17.76
CA GLU A 30 -6.74 -13.76 19.13
C GLU A 30 -6.92 -12.31 19.63
N ASN A 31 -6.03 -11.40 19.24
CA ASN A 31 -6.01 -10.02 19.70
C ASN A 31 -5.90 -9.02 18.52
N PRO A 32 -6.98 -8.82 17.73
CA PRO A 32 -6.96 -8.02 16.51
C PRO A 32 -7.10 -6.52 16.80
N TYR A 33 -5.97 -5.81 16.87
CA TYR A 33 -5.93 -4.35 17.00
C TYR A 33 -5.94 -3.69 15.63
N ILE A 34 -7.05 -3.05 15.29
CA ILE A 34 -7.22 -2.43 13.97
C ILE A 34 -6.29 -1.23 13.78
N GLU A 35 -5.99 -0.51 14.86
CA GLU A 35 -5.06 0.61 14.87
C GLU A 35 -3.64 0.22 14.44
N GLU A 36 -3.19 -0.99 14.77
CA GLU A 36 -1.89 -1.52 14.35
C GLU A 36 -1.85 -1.76 12.84
N ALA A 37 -2.92 -2.37 12.30
CA ALA A 37 -3.04 -2.60 10.86
C ALA A 37 -3.17 -1.28 10.09
N VAL A 38 -3.96 -0.33 10.59
CA VAL A 38 -4.11 1.02 10.00
C VAL A 38 -2.77 1.76 9.98
N LEU A 39 -1.96 1.64 11.04
CA LEU A 39 -0.61 2.23 11.07
C LEU A 39 0.28 1.63 9.99
N ILE A 40 0.35 0.30 9.87
CA ILE A 40 1.19 -0.40 8.88
C ILE A 40 0.74 -0.05 7.44
N VAL A 41 -0.56 -0.12 7.17
CA VAL A 41 -1.14 0.19 5.86
C VAL A 41 -0.98 1.68 5.54
N GLY A 42 -1.15 2.56 6.53
CA GLY A 42 -0.95 4.00 6.39
C GLY A 42 0.49 4.37 6.04
N ILE A 43 1.48 3.75 6.70
CA ILE A 43 2.90 3.90 6.33
C ILE A 43 3.11 3.47 4.88
N THR A 44 2.51 2.35 4.48
CA THR A 44 2.61 1.87 3.10
C THR A 44 1.99 2.86 2.12
N ALA A 45 0.80 3.41 2.43
CA ALA A 45 0.13 4.41 1.61
C ALA A 45 1.01 5.66 1.38
N VAL A 46 1.70 6.14 2.44
CA VAL A 46 2.65 7.26 2.33
C VAL A 46 3.79 6.92 1.38
N PHE A 47 4.39 5.73 1.46
CA PHE A 47 5.44 5.33 0.52
C PHE A 47 4.95 5.25 -0.92
N TYR A 48 3.74 4.72 -1.16
CA TYR A 48 3.14 4.70 -2.49
C TYR A 48 2.88 6.12 -3.03
N ALA A 49 2.45 7.05 -2.18
CA ALA A 49 2.26 8.44 -2.55
C ALA A 49 3.58 9.14 -2.93
N ILE A 50 4.64 8.90 -2.16
CA ILE A 50 6.00 9.37 -2.48
C ILE A 50 6.46 8.79 -3.82
N SER A 51 6.27 7.48 -4.03
CA SER A 51 6.61 6.82 -5.29
C SER A 51 5.84 7.42 -6.47
N ALA A 52 4.54 7.70 -6.32
CA ALA A 52 3.72 8.32 -7.35
C ALA A 52 4.20 9.74 -7.68
N TYR A 53 4.55 10.54 -6.66
CA TYR A 53 5.12 11.87 -6.84
C TYR A 53 6.46 11.82 -7.62
N LEU A 54 7.37 10.92 -7.21
CA LEU A 54 8.65 10.74 -7.89
C LEU A 54 8.48 10.25 -9.33
N MET A 55 7.47 9.44 -9.61
CA MET A 55 7.17 9.03 -10.97
C MET A 55 6.68 10.21 -11.83
N GLN A 56 5.81 11.06 -11.28
CA GLN A 56 5.33 12.24 -12.00
C GLN A 56 6.46 13.25 -12.28
N SER A 57 7.43 13.42 -11.37
CA SER A 57 8.57 14.32 -11.60
C SER A 57 9.53 13.85 -12.69
N LYS A 58 9.41 12.59 -13.12
CA LYS A 58 10.20 12.00 -14.22
C LYS A 58 9.49 12.09 -15.57
N ILE A 59 8.24 12.53 -15.63
CA ILE A 59 7.51 12.69 -16.90
C ILE A 59 7.62 14.14 -17.34
N ILE A 60 8.23 14.38 -18.51
CA ILE A 60 8.35 15.70 -19.12
C ILE A 60 7.37 15.75 -20.28
N TYR A 61 6.39 16.64 -20.22
CA TYR A 61 5.47 16.89 -21.32
C TYR A 61 6.02 18.01 -22.21
N ASP A 62 6.32 17.68 -23.46
CA ASP A 62 6.69 18.64 -24.50
C ASP A 62 5.48 18.88 -25.39
N TYR A 63 4.99 20.10 -25.39
CA TYR A 63 3.76 20.49 -26.10
C TYR A 63 4.04 21.17 -27.45
N GLY A 64 5.31 21.31 -27.86
CA GLY A 64 5.68 22.01 -29.09
C GLY A 64 5.05 23.41 -29.17
N ASP A 65 4.36 23.69 -30.28
CA ASP A 65 3.68 24.97 -30.55
C ASP A 65 2.24 25.05 -30.01
N ILE A 66 1.77 24.04 -29.28
CA ILE A 66 0.40 24.03 -28.73
C ILE A 66 0.30 25.07 -27.59
N ASP A 67 -0.66 25.98 -27.68
CA ASP A 67 -0.99 26.89 -26.58
C ASP A 67 -1.59 26.11 -25.39
N VAL A 68 -0.80 25.99 -24.33
CA VAL A 68 -1.16 25.26 -23.11
C VAL A 68 -1.70 26.16 -22.00
N SER A 69 -1.93 27.45 -22.25
CA SER A 69 -2.48 28.39 -21.26
C SER A 69 -3.86 27.95 -20.73
N GLY A 70 -4.66 27.27 -21.56
CA GLY A 70 -5.95 26.67 -21.14
C GLY A 70 -5.84 25.32 -20.43
N LEU A 71 -4.65 24.72 -20.32
CA LEU A 71 -4.45 23.36 -19.82
C LEU A 71 -4.01 23.28 -18.35
N GLU A 72 -4.00 24.39 -17.61
CA GLU A 72 -3.57 24.41 -16.21
C GLU A 72 -4.34 23.41 -15.33
N THR A 73 -5.67 23.36 -15.49
CA THR A 73 -6.53 22.39 -14.81
C THR A 73 -6.16 20.95 -15.17
N PHE A 74 -5.84 20.69 -16.44
CA PHE A 74 -5.44 19.36 -16.89
C PHE A 74 -4.11 18.95 -16.25
N LYS A 75 -3.11 19.84 -16.25
CA LYS A 75 -1.81 19.61 -15.59
C LYS A 75 -1.95 19.32 -14.10
N LEU A 76 -2.83 20.06 -13.42
CA LEU A 76 -3.12 19.84 -11.99
C LEU A 76 -3.70 18.45 -11.77
N ILE A 77 -4.72 18.06 -12.55
CA ILE A 77 -5.36 16.74 -12.46
C ILE A 77 -4.33 15.63 -12.72
N THR A 78 -3.56 15.72 -13.81
CA THR A 78 -2.60 14.66 -14.16
C THR A 78 -1.46 14.51 -13.15
N THR A 79 -1.10 15.57 -12.43
CA THR A 79 0.00 15.54 -11.46
C THR A 79 -0.48 15.14 -10.06
N VAL A 80 -1.59 15.72 -9.60
CA VAL A 80 -2.05 15.59 -8.21
C VAL A 80 -2.94 14.36 -8.01
N THR A 81 -3.82 14.05 -8.97
CA THR A 81 -4.76 12.93 -8.84
C THR A 81 -4.07 11.59 -8.61
N PRO A 82 -2.98 11.22 -9.32
CA PRO A 82 -2.29 9.95 -9.08
C PRO A 82 -1.76 9.81 -7.64
N ILE A 83 -1.29 10.90 -7.03
CA ILE A 83 -0.75 10.90 -5.66
C ILE A 83 -1.89 10.66 -4.65
N ILE A 84 -3.02 11.35 -4.81
CA ILE A 84 -4.21 11.16 -3.98
C ILE A 84 -4.75 9.74 -4.14
N MET A 85 -4.83 9.25 -5.37
CA MET A 85 -5.30 7.90 -5.67
C MET A 85 -4.34 6.84 -5.12
N ALA A 86 -3.04 7.09 -5.06
CA ALA A 86 -2.09 6.18 -4.41
C ALA A 86 -2.33 6.10 -2.90
N LEU A 87 -2.60 7.22 -2.22
CA LEU A 87 -2.93 7.24 -0.79
C LEU A 87 -4.22 6.47 -0.50
N ILE A 88 -5.32 6.85 -1.16
CA ILE A 88 -6.65 6.27 -0.91
C ILE A 88 -6.71 4.83 -1.41
N GLY A 89 -6.10 4.57 -2.57
CA GLY A 89 -6.10 3.27 -3.23
C GLY A 89 -5.50 2.17 -2.37
N VAL A 90 -4.46 2.46 -1.58
CA VAL A 90 -3.87 1.48 -0.67
C VAL A 90 -4.86 1.01 0.40
N PHE A 91 -5.64 1.92 1.00
CA PHE A 91 -6.67 1.56 1.98
C PHE A 91 -7.84 0.81 1.34
N VAL A 92 -8.29 1.25 0.17
CA VAL A 92 -9.37 0.59 -0.57
C VAL A 92 -8.96 -0.84 -0.95
N MET A 93 -7.76 -1.01 -1.50
CA MET A 93 -7.24 -2.32 -1.89
C MET A 93 -6.99 -3.22 -0.68
N TRP A 94 -6.55 -2.67 0.46
CA TRP A 94 -6.41 -3.42 1.71
C TRP A 94 -7.75 -4.03 2.16
N VAL A 95 -8.81 -3.23 2.19
CA VAL A 95 -10.16 -3.70 2.57
C VAL A 95 -10.71 -4.72 1.56
N ILE A 96 -10.57 -4.45 0.26
CA ILE A 96 -11.03 -5.36 -0.80
C ILE A 96 -10.30 -6.70 -0.71
N ALA A 97 -8.97 -6.68 -0.61
CA ALA A 97 -8.18 -7.90 -0.59
C ALA A 97 -8.42 -8.72 0.69
N ALA A 98 -8.51 -8.08 1.85
CA ALA A 98 -8.94 -8.75 3.07
C ALA A 98 -10.35 -9.36 2.93
N GLY A 99 -11.26 -8.67 2.23
CA GLY A 99 -12.62 -9.14 1.96
C GLY A 99 -12.61 -10.40 1.09
N ILE A 100 -11.84 -10.39 0.00
CA ILE A 100 -11.68 -11.55 -0.88
C ILE A 100 -11.11 -12.73 -0.10
N VAL A 101 -10.02 -12.54 0.65
CA VAL A 101 -9.40 -13.61 1.44
C VAL A 101 -10.35 -14.14 2.51
N HIS A 102 -11.12 -13.26 3.17
CA HIS A 102 -12.12 -13.67 4.14
C HIS A 102 -13.22 -14.52 3.50
N LEU A 103 -13.77 -14.09 2.35
CA LEU A 103 -14.81 -14.84 1.63
C LEU A 103 -14.32 -16.21 1.17
N ILE A 104 -13.08 -16.29 0.66
CA ILE A 104 -12.45 -17.56 0.29
C ILE A 104 -12.28 -18.45 1.52
N SER A 105 -11.79 -17.90 2.63
CA SER A 105 -11.63 -18.64 3.89
C SER A 105 -12.96 -19.21 4.37
N VAL A 106 -14.03 -18.42 4.37
CA VAL A 106 -15.38 -18.87 4.78
C VAL A 106 -15.91 -19.95 3.84
N ALA A 107 -15.71 -19.81 2.53
CA ALA A 107 -16.13 -20.81 1.54
C ALA A 107 -15.40 -22.16 1.71
N LEU A 108 -14.18 -22.15 2.26
CA LEU A 108 -13.38 -23.35 2.57
C LEU A 108 -13.62 -23.89 3.99
N GLY A 109 -14.64 -23.38 4.70
CA GLY A 109 -14.99 -23.82 6.06
C GLY A 109 -14.16 -23.16 7.17
N GLY A 110 -13.40 -22.12 6.86
CA GLY A 110 -12.68 -21.33 7.84
C GLY A 110 -13.62 -20.52 8.74
N GLU A 111 -13.28 -20.47 10.02
CA GLU A 111 -14.01 -19.73 11.05
C GLU A 111 -13.22 -18.47 11.40
N GLY A 112 -13.89 -17.31 11.43
CA GLY A 112 -13.24 -16.05 11.77
C GLY A 112 -14.11 -14.86 11.40
N LYS A 113 -13.86 -13.73 12.05
CA LYS A 113 -14.54 -12.46 11.76
C LYS A 113 -13.75 -11.70 10.69
N PHE A 114 -14.45 -10.95 9.84
CA PHE A 114 -13.82 -10.08 8.85
C PHE A 114 -12.75 -9.15 9.46
N ILE A 115 -13.00 -8.59 10.64
CA ILE A 115 -12.04 -7.72 11.33
C ILE A 115 -10.72 -8.44 11.66
N GLN A 116 -10.76 -9.72 12.04
CA GLN A 116 -9.54 -10.50 12.28
C GLN A 116 -8.74 -10.63 10.98
N MET A 117 -9.43 -10.97 9.87
CA MET A 117 -8.79 -11.05 8.55
C MET A 117 -8.23 -9.72 8.09
N LEU A 118 -8.95 -8.62 8.34
CA LEU A 118 -8.52 -7.27 7.99
C LEU A 118 -7.21 -6.89 8.70
N VAL A 119 -7.10 -7.20 9.99
CA VAL A 119 -5.87 -6.95 10.77
C VAL A 119 -4.73 -7.85 10.27
N VAL A 120 -4.96 -9.16 10.15
CA VAL A 120 -3.95 -10.12 9.64
C VAL A 120 -3.43 -9.70 8.26
N TYR A 121 -4.33 -9.33 7.35
CA TYR A 121 -3.96 -8.91 6.01
C TYR A 121 -3.21 -7.55 6.02
N GLY A 122 -3.52 -6.66 6.96
CA GLY A 122 -2.75 -5.41 7.14
C GLY A 122 -1.29 -5.67 7.53
N TYR A 123 -1.04 -6.69 8.34
CA TYR A 123 0.32 -7.13 8.68
C TYR A 123 1.08 -7.73 7.48
N ALA A 124 0.39 -8.24 6.46
CA ALA A 124 1.02 -8.69 5.21
C ALA A 124 1.65 -7.55 4.39
N TYR A 125 1.36 -6.28 4.73
CA TYR A 125 2.01 -5.12 4.10
C TYR A 125 3.43 -4.89 4.60
N ILE A 126 3.87 -5.49 5.71
CA ILE A 126 5.24 -5.34 6.22
C ILE A 126 6.30 -5.68 5.16
N PRO A 127 6.30 -6.86 4.51
CA PRO A 127 7.23 -7.14 3.42
C PRO A 127 7.03 -6.22 2.21
N ILE A 128 5.80 -5.76 1.95
CA ILE A 128 5.51 -4.84 0.83
C ILE A 128 6.18 -3.47 1.05
N ILE A 129 6.25 -2.98 2.29
CA ILE A 129 6.95 -1.74 2.63
C ILE A 129 8.42 -1.83 2.18
N ILE A 130 9.09 -2.96 2.46
CA ILE A 130 10.49 -3.18 2.07
C ILE A 130 10.63 -3.08 0.54
N SER A 131 9.78 -3.80 -0.20
CA SER A 131 9.78 -3.75 -1.67
C SER A 131 9.51 -2.35 -2.22
N THR A 132 8.62 -1.59 -1.58
CA THR A 132 8.26 -0.23 -1.99
C THR A 132 9.43 0.73 -1.76
N VAL A 133 10.12 0.63 -0.62
CA VAL A 133 11.33 1.43 -0.34
C VAL A 133 12.43 1.14 -1.36
N VAL A 134 12.67 -0.14 -1.68
CA VAL A 134 13.62 -0.52 -2.73
C VAL A 134 13.21 0.07 -4.08
N GLY A 135 11.94 -0.01 -4.45
CA GLY A 135 11.40 0.58 -5.68
C GLY A 135 11.64 2.08 -5.78
N ILE A 136 11.40 2.82 -4.70
CA ILE A 136 11.68 4.27 -4.62
C ILE A 136 13.16 4.56 -4.83
N ILE A 137 14.06 3.79 -4.20
CA ILE A 137 15.51 3.96 -4.38
C ILE A 137 15.88 3.75 -5.85
N LEU A 138 15.41 2.66 -6.46
CA LEU A 138 15.67 2.34 -7.87
C LEU A 138 15.13 3.41 -8.83
N MET A 139 14.00 4.05 -8.50
CA MET A 139 13.41 5.11 -9.30
C MET A 139 14.33 6.33 -9.49
N ASN A 140 15.27 6.55 -8.57
CA ASN A 140 16.24 7.65 -8.70
C ASN A 140 17.21 7.45 -9.87
N PHE A 141 17.42 6.20 -10.29
CA PHE A 141 18.29 5.83 -11.41
C PHE A 141 17.55 5.76 -12.75
N VAL A 142 16.24 6.00 -12.77
CA VAL A 142 15.45 6.05 -13.99
C VAL A 142 15.56 7.44 -14.61
N ASP A 143 15.91 7.49 -15.90
CA ASP A 143 15.97 8.72 -16.67
C ASP A 143 14.57 9.29 -16.93
N PRO A 144 14.41 10.63 -17.00
CA PRO A 144 13.14 11.24 -17.35
C PRO A 144 12.65 10.80 -18.73
N ILE A 145 11.35 10.57 -18.84
CA ILE A 145 10.68 10.23 -20.10
C ILE A 145 10.05 11.50 -20.65
N THR A 146 10.41 11.87 -21.89
CA THR A 146 9.76 12.97 -22.60
C THR A 146 8.61 12.45 -23.45
N ILE A 147 7.43 13.00 -23.24
CA ILE A 147 6.23 12.73 -24.04
C ILE A 147 5.96 13.96 -24.90
N THR A 148 6.17 13.84 -26.21
CA THR A 148 5.87 14.91 -27.17
C THR A 148 4.41 14.81 -27.61
N ILE A 149 3.68 15.91 -27.48
CA ILE A 149 2.30 16.06 -27.94
C ILE A 149 2.33 17.08 -29.08
N SER A 150 1.98 16.64 -30.29
CA SER A 150 1.89 17.50 -31.47
C SER A 150 0.50 17.42 -32.09
N SER A 151 0.05 18.50 -32.70
CA SER A 151 -1.15 18.49 -33.52
C SER A 151 -0.80 17.93 -34.90
N THR A 152 -1.18 16.68 -35.18
CA THR A 152 -1.35 16.20 -36.57
C THR A 152 -2.53 16.87 -37.23
#